data_AF-A0A958X409-F1
#
_entry.id   AF-A0A958X409-F1
#
_cell.length_a   1.000
_cell.length_b   1.000
_cell.length_c   1.000
_cell.angle_alpha   90.00
_cell.angle_beta   90.00
_cell.angle_gamma   90.00
#
_symmetry.space_group_name_H-M   'P 1'
#
loop_
_entity.id
_entity.type
_entity.pdbx_description
1 polymer ?
#
loop_
_entity_poly.entity_id
_entity_poly.type
_entity_poly.pdbx_seq_one_letter_code
_entity_poly.pdbx_strand_id
1 'polypeptide(L)' 'MTEAGKSQQTYKTGDRTKRKSVQNSDGLSTYVFGKVQPQAIPLEEAVLGALMLDRDALPMVMDILRAESFYKE' A
#
# COMPACT_ATOMS: atom_id res chain seq x y z
N MET A 1 20.86 39.68 -51.84
CA MET A 1 21.38 40.10 -50.53
C MET A 1 20.14 40.41 -49.69
N THR A 2 19.36 39.42 -49.22
CA THR A 2 19.66 38.52 -48.08
C THR A 2 20.05 39.39 -46.88
N GLU A 3 19.26 39.54 -45.82
CA GLU A 3 18.74 38.48 -44.96
C GLU A 3 17.41 38.87 -44.28
N ALA A 4 16.52 37.88 -44.20
CA ALA A 4 15.39 37.86 -43.28
C ALA A 4 15.87 37.40 -41.89
N GLY A 5 15.38 38.04 -40.84
CA GLY A 5 15.53 37.61 -39.45
C GLY A 5 15.03 38.72 -38.52
N LYS A 6 14.13 38.51 -37.55
CA LYS A 6 13.72 37.30 -36.85
C LYS A 6 12.25 37.43 -36.47
N SER A 7 11.45 36.47 -36.90
CA SER A 7 10.19 36.11 -36.27
C SER A 7 10.48 35.52 -34.90
N GLN A 8 10.20 36.26 -33.83
CA GLN A 8 10.12 35.66 -32.49
C GLN A 8 8.76 34.97 -32.38
N GLN A 9 8.81 33.69 -32.69
CA GLN A 9 7.76 32.69 -32.58
C GLN A 9 7.42 32.52 -31.08
N THR A 10 6.15 32.71 -30.75
CA THR A 10 5.61 32.45 -29.41
C THR A 10 5.61 30.94 -29.14
N TYR A 11 6.41 30.48 -28.18
CA TYR A 11 6.35 29.09 -27.74
C TYR A 11 5.29 28.96 -26.64
N LYS A 12 4.12 28.44 -27.02
CA LYS A 12 3.13 27.92 -26.08
C LYS A 12 3.61 26.54 -25.59
N THR A 13 4.39 26.50 -24.51
CA THR A 13 4.63 25.22 -23.81
C THR A 13 3.58 25.06 -22.73
N GLY A 14 2.46 24.47 -23.11
CA GLY A 14 1.52 23.90 -22.16
C GLY A 14 2.09 22.59 -21.65
N ASP A 15 2.68 22.60 -20.46
CA ASP A 15 2.87 21.37 -19.69
C ASP A 15 2.11 21.50 -18.36
N ARG A 16 0.78 21.33 -18.46
CA ARG A 16 -0.04 21.01 -17.29
C ARG A 16 0.12 19.52 -17.09
N THR A 17 1.21 19.11 -16.43
CA THR A 17 1.30 17.79 -15.83
C THR A 17 0.04 17.59 -15.01
N LYS A 18 -0.87 16.72 -15.49
CA LYS A 18 -2.03 16.24 -14.73
C LYS A 18 -1.46 15.61 -13.47
N ARG A 19 -1.41 16.37 -12.38
CA ARG A 19 -1.33 15.79 -11.04
C ARG A 19 -2.57 14.94 -10.92
N LYS A 20 -2.41 13.64 -11.13
CA LYS A 20 -3.41 12.63 -10.87
C LYS A 20 -3.69 12.78 -9.37
N SER A 21 -4.76 13.49 -9.03
CA SER A 21 -5.22 13.57 -7.66
C SER A 21 -5.44 12.13 -7.25
N VAL A 22 -4.63 11.65 -6.32
CA VAL A 22 -4.93 10.44 -5.57
C VAL A 22 -6.24 10.77 -4.86
N GLN A 23 -7.36 10.43 -5.49
CA GLN A 23 -8.66 10.49 -4.86
C GLN A 23 -8.56 9.48 -3.72
N ASN A 24 -8.41 10.02 -2.50
CA ASN A 24 -8.52 9.29 -1.26
C ASN A 24 -9.94 8.69 -1.19
N SER A 25 -10.10 7.50 -1.78
CA SER A 25 -11.27 6.64 -1.59
C SER A 25 -11.37 6.12 -0.16
N ASP A 26 -10.29 6.25 0.64
CA ASP A 26 -10.23 5.83 2.04
C ASP A 26 -11.04 6.72 2.99
N GLY A 27 -11.48 7.90 2.53
CA GLY A 27 -12.26 8.82 3.36
C GLY A 27 -13.58 8.17 3.80
N LEU A 28 -14.39 7.67 2.86
CA LEU A 28 -15.74 7.22 3.17
C LEU A 28 -15.79 5.90 3.95
N SER A 29 -14.88 4.95 3.69
CA SER A 29 -14.82 3.68 4.42
C SER A 29 -14.44 3.88 5.89
N THR A 30 -13.49 4.78 6.17
CA THR A 30 -13.02 5.08 7.53
C THR A 30 -14.11 5.71 8.41
N TYR A 31 -14.96 6.58 7.84
CA TYR A 31 -16.04 7.24 8.59
C TYR A 31 -17.23 6.30 8.89
N VAL A 32 -17.43 5.26 8.07
CA VAL A 32 -18.58 4.33 8.22
C VAL A 32 -18.22 3.08 9.01
N PHE A 33 -17.00 2.55 8.87
CA PHE A 33 -16.59 1.26 9.44
C PHE A 33 -15.51 1.35 10.52
N GLY A 34 -15.07 2.56 10.87
CA GLY A 34 -13.94 2.75 11.80
C GLY A 34 -12.60 2.35 11.17
N LYS A 35 -11.52 2.52 11.93
CA LYS A 35 -10.18 2.10 11.47
C LYS A 35 -10.03 0.59 11.70
N VAL A 36 -9.63 -0.11 10.64
CA VAL A 36 -9.21 -1.51 10.73
C VAL A 36 -7.98 -1.60 11.63
N GLN A 37 -7.92 -2.63 12.49
CA GLN A 37 -6.75 -2.84 13.32
C GLN A 37 -5.51 -3.12 12.43
N PRO A 38 -4.32 -2.59 12.77
CA PRO A 38 -3.10 -2.94 12.07
C PRO A 38 -2.93 -4.47 12.02
N GLN A 39 -2.81 -5.03 10.82
CA GLN A 39 -2.82 -6.47 10.58
C GLN A 39 -1.74 -6.86 9.56
N ALA A 40 -1.20 -8.07 9.70
CA ALA A 40 -0.12 -8.58 8.86
C ALA A 40 -0.41 -10.02 8.42
N ILE A 41 -1.50 -10.20 7.66
CA ILE A 41 -1.98 -11.51 7.18
C ILE A 41 -0.88 -12.39 6.54
N PRO A 42 0.01 -11.88 5.66
CA PRO A 42 1.05 -12.74 5.08
C PRO A 42 2.04 -13.28 6.13
N LEU A 43 2.26 -12.54 7.21
CA LEU A 43 3.11 -12.98 8.31
C LEU A 43 2.41 -14.05 9.15
N GLU A 44 1.13 -13.86 9.44
CA GLU A 44 0.28 -14.84 10.13
C GLU A 44 0.29 -16.20 9.40
N GLU A 45 0.04 -16.18 8.08
CA GLU A 45 0.05 -17.37 7.23
C GLU A 45 1.43 -18.05 7.21
N ALA A 46 2.52 -17.27 7.16
CA ALA A 46 3.88 -17.80 7.21
C ALA A 46 4.21 -18.48 8.55
N VAL A 47 3.77 -17.89 9.67
CA VAL A 47 3.97 -18.46 11.02
C VAL A 47 3.21 -19.79 11.14
N LEU A 48 1.95 -19.83 10.72
CA LEU A 48 1.16 -21.07 10.73
C LEU A 48 1.77 -22.13 9.82
N GLY A 49 2.22 -21.75 8.62
CA GLY A 49 2.90 -22.65 7.69
C GLY A 49 4.18 -23.24 8.29
N ALA A 50 4.99 -22.43 8.98
CA ALA A 50 6.18 -22.90 9.68
C ALA A 50 5.84 -23.92 10.78
N LEU A 51 4.80 -23.66 11.58
CA LEU A 51 4.34 -24.59 12.63
C LEU A 51 3.77 -25.90 12.08
N MET A 52 3.23 -25.89 10.86
CA MET A 52 2.78 -27.13 10.19
C MET A 52 3.94 -28.02 9.75
N LEU A 53 5.10 -27.43 9.45
CA LEU A 53 6.28 -28.14 8.96
C LEU A 53 7.18 -28.62 10.10
N ASP A 54 7.35 -27.82 11.16
CA ASP A 54 8.24 -28.09 12.27
C ASP A 54 7.46 -28.44 13.55
N ARG A 55 7.59 -29.71 13.98
CA ARG A 55 6.91 -30.24 15.18
C ARG A 55 7.53 -29.74 16.48
N ASP A 56 8.81 -29.37 16.45
CA ASP A 56 9.54 -28.90 17.63
C ASP A 56 9.38 -27.38 17.82
N ALA A 57 8.75 -26.69 16.88
CA ALA A 57 8.47 -25.26 16.97
C ALA A 57 7.33 -24.92 17.95
N LEU A 58 6.39 -25.83 18.19
CA LEU A 58 5.20 -25.57 19.01
C LEU A 58 5.53 -25.17 20.47
N PRO A 59 6.40 -25.89 21.21
CA PRO A 59 6.73 -25.53 22.59
C PRO A 59 7.38 -24.14 22.73
N MET A 60 8.04 -23.63 21.68
CA MET A 60 8.67 -22.32 21.71
C MET A 60 7.68 -21.15 21.61
N VAL A 61 6.50 -21.37 21.00
CA VAL A 61 5.55 -20.31 20.68
C VAL A 61 4.22 -20.42 21.43
N MET A 62 3.93 -21.56 22.07
CA MET A 62 2.63 -21.84 22.71
C MET A 62 2.25 -20.83 23.79
N ASP A 63 3.23 -20.25 24.49
CA ASP A 63 2.99 -19.26 25.54
C ASP A 63 2.78 -17.83 24.99
N ILE A 64 3.14 -17.60 23.73
CA ILE A 64 3.13 -16.29 23.08
C ILE A 64 1.90 -16.13 22.18
N LEU A 65 1.56 -17.18 21.43
CA LEU A 65 0.48 -17.14 20.44
C LEU A 65 -0.80 -17.76 21.00
N ARG A 66 -1.93 -17.07 20.76
CA ARG A 66 -3.28 -17.59 21.01
C ARG A 66 -4.08 -17.55 19.73
N ALA A 67 -5.19 -18.28 19.67
CA ALA A 67 -6.05 -18.28 18.48
C ALA A 67 -6.51 -16.85 18.10
N GLU A 68 -6.80 -16.02 19.11
CA GLU A 68 -7.24 -14.63 18.94
C GLU A 68 -6.11 -13.69 18.47
N SER A 69 -4.87 -14.17 18.39
CA SER A 69 -3.74 -13.39 17.85
C SER A 69 -3.76 -13.28 16.33
N PHE A 70 -4.56 -14.11 15.66
CA PHE A 70 -4.69 -14.17 14.21
C PHE A 70 -5.95 -13.43 13.77
N TYR A 71 -5.87 -12.71 12.65
CA TYR A 71 -6.93 -11.81 12.21
C TYR A 71 -8.05 -12.53 11.45
N LYS A 72 -7.70 -13.62 10.75
CA LYS A 72 -8.66 -14.47 10.04
C LYS A 72 -9.09 -15.61 10.97
N GLU A 73 -10.40 -15.76 11.17
CA GLU A 73 -11.02 -16.89 11.87
C GLU A 73 -10.89 -18.20 11.09
#